data_AF-A0AAN0K4G7-F1
#
_entry.id   AF-A0AAN0K4G7-F1
#
_cell.length_a   1.000
_cell.length_b   1.000
_cell.length_c   1.000
_cell.angle_alpha   90.00
_cell.angle_beta   90.00
_cell.angle_gamma   90.00
#
_symmetry.space_group_name_H-M   'P 1'
#
loop_
_entity.id
_entity.type
_entity.pdbx_description
1 polymer ?
#
loop_
_entity_poly.entity_id
_entity_poly.type
_entity_poly.pdbx_seq_one_letter_code
_entity_poly.pdbx_strand_id
1 'polypeptide(L)'
;MTCNTTKFCVSLVVGQTASAGMVKFVSSWNSHFIAGKGIPIQLSQESYAIQIPPASLPDTDSAVHEYELSGGLLSRSGSFGVDPLENRGDLRAIRYERLTDAVGTFDNIFSNVVSGDGHLLELAILTLINTTERLTQLL
;
A
#
# COMPACT_ATOMS: atom_id res chain seq x y z
N MET A 1 18.83 3.52 17.36
CA MET A 1 17.90 2.36 17.36
C MET A 1 16.50 2.93 17.09
N THR A 2 15.99 2.84 15.86
CA THR A 2 14.68 3.40 15.49
C THR A 2 13.56 2.59 16.15
N CYS A 3 12.64 3.24 16.86
CA CYS A 3 11.49 2.62 17.53
C CYS A 3 10.61 1.83 16.53
N ASN A 4 10.04 0.69 16.96
CA ASN A 4 9.16 -0.14 16.12
C ASN A 4 7.95 0.66 15.60
N THR A 5 7.43 1.60 16.39
CA THR A 5 6.36 2.52 15.98
C THR A 5 6.77 3.37 14.78
N THR A 6 7.97 3.96 14.81
CA THR A 6 8.49 4.74 13.68
C THR A 6 8.57 3.91 12.41
N LYS A 7 9.11 2.68 12.50
CA LYS A 7 9.21 1.77 11.35
C LYS A 7 7.83 1.44 10.78
N PHE A 8 6.87 1.14 11.64
CA PHE A 8 5.48 0.88 11.24
C PHE A 8 4.89 2.09 10.52
N CYS A 9 4.95 3.27 11.14
CA CYS A 9 4.34 4.49 10.60
C CYS A 9 4.93 4.89 9.24
N VAL A 10 6.26 4.86 9.10
CA VAL A 10 6.92 5.13 7.82
C VAL A 10 6.50 4.11 6.76
N SER A 11 6.52 2.82 7.10
CA SER A 11 6.14 1.76 6.15
C SER A 11 4.68 1.88 5.72
N LEU A 12 3.78 2.21 6.65
CA LEU A 12 2.36 2.40 6.36
C LEU A 12 2.16 3.57 5.39
N VAL A 13 2.71 4.74 5.70
CA VAL A 13 2.51 5.93 4.86
C VAL A 13 3.11 5.71 3.48
N VAL A 14 4.38 5.30 3.40
CA VAL A 14 5.07 5.10 2.12
C VAL A 14 4.37 4.02 1.29
N GLY A 15 3.97 2.90 1.91
CA GLY A 15 3.26 1.83 1.23
C GLY A 15 1.91 2.27 0.68
N GLN A 16 1.11 3.02 1.44
CA GLN A 16 -0.18 3.51 0.98
C GLN A 16 -0.05 4.61 -0.09
N THR A 17 0.92 5.52 0.04
CA THR A 17 1.22 6.52 -0.99
C THR A 17 1.69 5.86 -2.29
N ALA A 18 2.55 4.85 -2.22
CA ALA A 18 2.98 4.08 -3.39
C ALA A 18 1.81 3.31 -4.02
N SER A 19 0.96 2.70 -3.20
CA SER A 19 -0.26 2.01 -3.66
C SER A 19 -1.19 2.95 -4.44
N ALA A 20 -1.44 4.16 -3.93
CA ALA A 20 -2.21 5.18 -4.64
C ALA A 20 -1.58 5.52 -6.00
N GLY A 21 -0.26 5.68 -6.05
CA GLY A 21 0.47 5.87 -7.30
C GLY A 21 0.31 4.71 -8.30
N MET A 22 0.42 3.46 -7.83
CA MET A 22 0.23 2.28 -8.66
C MET A 22 -1.19 2.20 -9.23
N VAL A 23 -2.21 2.48 -8.43
CA VAL A 23 -3.61 2.50 -8.89
C VAL A 23 -3.78 3.54 -10.01
N LYS A 24 -3.24 4.75 -9.84
CA LYS A 24 -3.27 5.79 -10.89
C LYS A 24 -2.55 5.33 -12.14
N PHE A 25 -1.33 4.80 -12.01
CA PHE A 25 -0.54 4.31 -13.13
C PHE A 25 -1.28 3.21 -13.92
N VAL A 26 -1.77 2.18 -13.23
CA VAL A 26 -2.49 1.07 -13.86
C VAL A 26 -3.76 1.56 -14.57
N SER A 27 -4.52 2.45 -13.93
CA SER A 27 -5.71 3.04 -14.53
C SER A 27 -5.41 3.84 -15.80
N SER A 28 -4.38 4.71 -15.74
CA SER A 28 -3.94 5.50 -16.90
C SER A 28 -3.40 4.62 -18.02
N TRP A 29 -2.56 3.63 -17.69
CA TRP A 29 -2.01 2.67 -18.65
C TRP A 29 -3.12 1.92 -19.39
N ASN A 30 -4.09 1.37 -18.64
CA ASN A 30 -5.17 0.59 -19.21
C ASN A 30 -6.14 1.40 -20.08
N SER A 31 -6.20 2.72 -19.86
CA SER A 31 -7.06 3.65 -20.60
C SER A 31 -6.33 4.34 -21.77
N HIS A 32 -5.02 4.14 -21.90
CA HIS A 32 -4.20 4.81 -22.92
C HIS A 32 -4.29 4.10 -24.28
N PHE A 33 -4.35 4.86 -25.38
CA PHE A 33 -4.31 4.31 -26.73
C PHE A 33 -2.87 3.97 -27.15
N ILE A 34 -2.63 2.72 -27.52
CA ILE A 34 -1.36 2.24 -28.04
C ILE A 34 -1.44 2.16 -29.57
N ALA A 35 -0.59 2.92 -30.26
CA ALA A 35 -0.58 2.97 -31.72
C ALA A 35 -0.43 1.57 -32.35
N GLY A 36 -1.32 1.24 -33.29
CA GLY A 36 -1.36 -0.07 -33.95
C GLY A 36 -1.85 -1.23 -33.07
N LYS A 37 -2.28 -0.98 -31.83
CA LYS A 37 -2.84 -2.00 -30.92
C LYS A 37 -4.24 -1.67 -30.43
N GLY A 38 -4.52 -0.43 -30.03
CA GLY A 38 -5.80 -0.02 -29.44
C GLY A 38 -5.67 0.33 -27.96
N ILE A 39 -6.80 0.35 -27.24
CA ILE A 39 -6.85 0.68 -25.81
C ILE A 39 -6.88 -0.63 -25.00
N PRO A 40 -5.93 -0.87 -24.06
CA PRO A 40 -5.83 -2.15 -23.36
C PRO A 40 -7.11 -2.65 -22.71
N ILE A 41 -7.89 -1.76 -22.06
CA ILE A 41 -9.14 -2.17 -21.41
C ILE A 41 -10.24 -2.59 -22.39
N GLN A 42 -10.21 -2.10 -23.64
CA GLN A 42 -11.12 -2.55 -24.70
C GLN A 42 -10.65 -3.88 -25.27
N LEU A 43 -9.34 -4.00 -25.50
CA LEU A 43 -8.73 -5.25 -25.99
C LEU A 43 -8.96 -6.42 -25.02
N SER A 44 -8.99 -6.18 -23.70
CA SER A 44 -9.26 -7.24 -22.73
C SER A 44 -10.72 -7.73 -22.78
N GLN A 45 -11.67 -6.85 -23.11
CA GLN A 45 -13.09 -7.21 -23.28
C GLN A 45 -13.33 -8.02 -24.55
N GLU A 46 -12.54 -7.76 -25.60
CA GLU A 46 -12.55 -8.51 -26.85
C GLU A 46 -11.74 -9.82 -26.78
N SER A 47 -10.93 -9.98 -25.74
CA SER A 47 -10.11 -11.17 -25.57
C SER A 47 -10.97 -12.37 -25.16
N TYR A 48 -10.68 -13.54 -25.74
CA TYR A 48 -11.25 -14.83 -25.31
C TYR A 48 -10.62 -15.35 -24.00
N ALA A 49 -10.07 -14.47 -23.16
CA ALA A 49 -9.47 -14.87 -21.90
C ALA A 49 -10.56 -15.28 -20.91
N ILE A 50 -10.46 -16.50 -20.37
CA ILE A 50 -11.39 -17.03 -19.38
C ILE A 50 -10.94 -16.57 -17.99
N GLN A 51 -11.87 -16.07 -17.17
CA GLN A 51 -11.56 -15.82 -15.76
C GLN A 51 -11.30 -17.16 -15.07
N ILE A 52 -10.11 -17.26 -14.48
CA ILE A 52 -9.71 -18.41 -13.69
C ILE A 52 -10.39 -18.29 -12.30
N PRO A 53 -11.07 -19.34 -11.80
CA PRO A 53 -11.64 -19.32 -10.46
C PRO A 53 -10.57 -19.01 -9.41
N PRO A 54 -10.82 -18.13 -8.43
CA PRO A 54 -9.84 -17.83 -7.39
C PRO A 54 -9.29 -19.08 -6.68
N ALA A 55 -10.14 -20.09 -6.50
CA ALA A 55 -9.79 -21.37 -5.88
C ALA A 55 -8.79 -22.22 -6.70
N SER A 56 -8.51 -21.86 -7.95
CA SER A 56 -7.52 -22.55 -8.78
C SER A 56 -6.14 -21.87 -8.78
N LEU A 57 -6.02 -20.75 -8.06
CA LEU A 57 -4.73 -20.16 -7.73
C LEU A 57 -4.40 -20.53 -6.28
N PRO A 58 -3.14 -20.90 -5.98
CA PRO A 58 -2.71 -21.07 -4.60
C PRO A 58 -2.81 -19.72 -3.86
N ASP A 59 -3.11 -19.77 -2.56
CA ASP A 59 -2.94 -18.61 -1.71
C ASP A 59 -1.44 -18.25 -1.59
N THR A 60 -1.17 -17.03 -1.11
CA THR A 60 0.20 -16.50 -1.04
C THR A 60 1.13 -17.40 -0.25
N ASP A 61 0.69 -17.95 0.88
CA ASP A 61 1.53 -18.77 1.75
C ASP A 61 1.85 -20.11 1.08
N SER A 62 0.84 -20.75 0.47
CA SER A 62 1.01 -21.97 -0.32
C SER A 62 1.96 -21.78 -1.51
N ALA A 63 1.81 -20.69 -2.26
CA ALA A 63 2.65 -20.38 -3.42
C ALA A 63 4.11 -20.12 -3.02
N VAL A 64 4.32 -19.36 -1.93
CA VAL A 64 5.65 -19.11 -1.35
C VAL A 64 6.29 -20.43 -0.91
N HIS A 65 5.53 -21.27 -0.21
CA HIS A 65 6.01 -22.56 0.27
C HIS A 65 6.44 -23.48 -0.88
N GLU A 66 5.61 -23.61 -1.91
CA GLU A 66 5.93 -24.42 -3.10
C GLU A 66 7.17 -23.92 -3.85
N TYR A 67 7.32 -22.60 -3.96
CA TYR A 67 8.50 -22.00 -4.59
C TYR A 67 9.78 -22.28 -3.80
N GLU A 68 9.75 -22.12 -2.47
CA GLU A 68 10.89 -22.44 -1.60
C GLU A 68 11.22 -23.95 -1.61
N LEU A 69 10.19 -24.82 -1.58
CA LEU A 69 10.37 -26.27 -1.72
C LEU A 69 11.04 -26.66 -3.04
N SER A 70 10.77 -25.91 -4.11
CA SER A 70 11.37 -26.12 -5.43
C SER A 70 12.81 -25.59 -5.54
N GLY A 71 13.41 -25.16 -4.43
CA GLY A 71 14.77 -24.61 -4.37
C GLY A 71 14.85 -23.12 -4.69
N GLY A 72 13.71 -22.43 -4.83
CA GLY A 72 13.66 -20.99 -4.90
C GLY A 72 14.08 -20.35 -3.57
N LEU A 73 14.71 -19.18 -3.63
CA LEU A 73 15.11 -18.44 -2.44
C LEU A 73 14.44 -17.07 -2.45
N LEU A 74 13.38 -16.92 -1.66
CA LEU A 74 12.73 -15.63 -1.48
C LEU A 74 13.45 -14.84 -0.39
N SER A 75 13.76 -13.59 -0.70
CA SER A 75 14.18 -12.64 0.33
C SER A 75 13.03 -12.44 1.30
N ARG A 76 13.15 -12.97 2.52
CA ARG A 76 12.18 -12.68 3.57
C ARG A 76 12.25 -11.19 3.86
N SER A 77 11.13 -10.51 3.67
CA SER A 77 10.94 -9.13 4.12
C SER A 77 11.43 -9.01 5.55
N GLY A 78 12.38 -8.10 5.80
CA GLY A 78 12.74 -7.72 7.16
C GLY A 78 11.48 -7.31 7.92
N SER A 79 11.47 -7.45 9.25
CA SER A 79 10.32 -7.08 10.07
C SER A 79 9.99 -5.59 9.83
N PHE A 80 9.04 -5.31 8.94
CA PHE A 80 8.35 -4.04 8.90
C PHE A 80 7.67 -3.87 10.26
N GLY A 81 7.65 -2.65 10.79
CA GLY A 81 7.17 -2.43 12.16
C GLY A 81 5.77 -3.04 12.34
N VAL A 82 5.55 -3.70 13.47
CA VAL A 82 4.22 -4.22 13.86
C VAL A 82 3.35 -3.03 14.27
N ASP A 83 2.07 -3.03 13.88
CA ASP A 83 1.13 -2.00 14.31
C ASP A 83 0.93 -2.12 15.84
N PRO A 84 1.36 -1.14 16.65
CA PRO A 84 1.17 -1.22 18.10
C PRO A 84 -0.31 -1.19 18.50
N LEU A 85 -1.21 -0.78 17.60
CA LEU A 85 -2.65 -0.71 17.83
C LEU A 85 -3.40 -1.85 17.12
N GLU A 86 -2.72 -2.90 16.63
CA GLU A 86 -3.32 -3.98 15.82
C GLU A 86 -4.62 -4.54 16.43
N ASN A 87 -4.60 -4.76 17.76
CA ASN A 87 -5.71 -5.33 18.53
C ASN A 87 -6.76 -4.30 18.99
N ARG A 88 -6.58 -3.00 18.68
CA ARG A 88 -7.44 -1.89 19.12
C ARG A 88 -8.00 -1.15 17.92
N GLY A 89 -9.02 -1.75 17.30
CA GLY A 89 -9.70 -1.19 16.13
C GLY A 89 -10.28 0.21 16.35
N ASP A 90 -10.73 0.51 17.57
CA ASP A 90 -11.17 1.83 18.03
C ASP A 90 -10.06 2.88 17.91
N LEU A 91 -8.88 2.58 18.43
CA LEU A 91 -7.73 3.49 18.39
C LEU A 91 -7.16 3.61 16.97
N ARG A 92 -7.21 2.53 16.17
CA ARG A 92 -6.85 2.57 14.75
C ARG A 92 -7.75 3.52 13.97
N ALA A 93 -9.06 3.49 14.21
CA ALA A 93 -10.00 4.41 13.56
C ALA A 93 -9.68 5.87 13.88
N ILE A 94 -9.45 6.20 15.15
CA ILE A 94 -9.05 7.56 15.58
C ILE A 94 -7.74 8.00 14.92
N ARG A 95 -6.77 7.08 14.79
CA ARG A 95 -5.51 7.35 14.11
C ARG A 95 -5.73 7.70 12.64
N TYR A 96 -6.57 6.95 11.93
CA TYR A 96 -6.87 7.21 10.52
C TYR A 96 -7.67 8.49 10.31
N GLU A 97 -8.62 8.80 11.18
CA GLU A 97 -9.38 10.05 11.16
C GLU A 97 -8.42 11.24 11.27
N ARG A 98 -7.55 11.26 12.29
CA ARG A 98 -6.56 12.34 12.48
C ARG A 98 -5.57 12.47 11.33
N LEU A 99 -5.16 11.36 10.72
CA LEU A 99 -4.32 11.40 9.53
C LEU A 99 -5.08 12.05 8.37
N THR A 100 -6.33 11.65 8.15
CA THR A 100 -7.17 12.18 7.07
C THR A 100 -7.43 13.66 7.25
N ASP A 101 -7.68 14.12 8.48
CA ASP A 101 -7.86 15.54 8.78
C ASP A 101 -6.60 16.37 8.49
N ALA A 102 -5.40 15.80 8.69
CA ALA A 102 -4.14 16.51 8.53
C ALA A 102 -3.68 16.61 7.07
N VAL A 103 -3.85 15.55 6.27
CA VAL A 103 -3.26 15.45 4.92
C VAL A 103 -4.24 15.05 3.82
N GLY A 104 -5.50 14.78 4.16
CA GLY A 104 -6.50 14.27 3.23
C GLY A 104 -6.24 12.81 2.85
N THR A 105 -6.22 12.52 1.55
CA THR A 105 -6.06 11.15 1.03
C THR A 105 -4.62 10.84 0.64
N PHE A 106 -4.28 9.55 0.54
CA PHE A 106 -2.98 9.12 0.01
C PHE A 106 -2.77 9.55 -1.47
N ASP A 107 -3.84 9.76 -2.23
CA ASP A 107 -3.78 10.37 -3.56
C ASP A 107 -3.27 11.82 -3.54
N ASN A 108 -3.62 12.60 -2.52
CA ASN A 108 -3.12 13.97 -2.34
C ASN A 108 -1.63 13.93 -2.00
N ILE A 109 -1.23 13.06 -1.08
CA ILE A 109 0.17 12.86 -0.72
C ILE A 109 0.99 12.45 -1.95
N PHE A 110 0.51 11.48 -2.74
CA PHE A 110 1.20 11.06 -3.95
C PHE A 110 1.33 12.20 -4.96
N SER A 111 0.24 12.93 -5.22
CA SER A 111 0.22 14.07 -6.15
C SER A 111 1.19 15.18 -5.72
N ASN A 112 1.27 15.47 -4.42
CA ASN A 112 2.20 16.42 -3.84
C ASN A 112 3.65 15.96 -4.11
N VAL A 113 3.99 14.73 -3.75
CA VAL A 113 5.35 14.18 -3.95
C VAL A 113 5.77 14.24 -5.42
N VAL A 114 4.93 13.81 -6.37
CA VAL A 114 5.28 13.82 -7.80
C VAL A 114 5.33 15.23 -8.40
N SER A 115 4.68 16.21 -7.77
CA SER A 115 4.81 17.63 -8.13
C SER A 115 6.12 18.26 -7.64
N GLY A 116 6.94 17.51 -6.90
CA GLY A 116 8.21 17.97 -6.35
C GLY A 116 8.11 18.58 -4.95
N ASP A 117 6.92 18.58 -4.35
CA ASP A 117 6.68 19.01 -2.98
C ASP A 117 6.46 17.78 -2.09
N GLY A 118 7.40 17.50 -1.20
CA GLY A 118 7.35 16.33 -0.30
C GLY A 118 6.63 16.61 1.03
N HIS A 119 6.13 17.82 1.25
CA HIS A 119 5.69 18.27 2.57
C HIS A 119 4.52 17.44 3.13
N LEU A 120 3.55 17.04 2.30
CA LEU A 120 2.43 16.19 2.79
C LEU A 120 2.89 14.80 3.20
N LEU A 121 3.94 14.25 2.56
CA LEU A 121 4.49 12.95 2.94
C LEU A 121 5.17 13.04 4.31
N GLU A 122 5.98 14.08 4.53
CA GLU A 122 6.62 14.34 5.81
C GLU A 122 5.58 14.58 6.92
N LEU A 123 4.60 15.45 6.66
CA LEU A 123 3.51 15.75 7.59
C LEU A 123 2.70 14.49 7.94
N ALA A 124 2.41 13.64 6.97
CA ALA A 124 1.71 12.38 7.19
C ALA A 124 2.50 11.44 8.12
N ILE A 125 3.80 11.26 7.87
CA ILE A 125 4.68 10.42 8.70
C ILE A 125 4.72 10.94 10.14
N LEU A 126 4.98 12.24 10.33
CA LEU A 126 5.07 12.85 11.65
C LEU A 126 3.75 12.81 12.40
N THR A 127 2.64 13.11 11.72
CA THR A 127 1.28 13.04 12.28
C THR A 127 0.96 11.62 12.74
N LEU A 128 1.30 10.63 11.93
CA LEU A 128 1.03 9.24 12.24
C LEU A 128 1.88 8.75 13.42
N ILE A 129 3.17 9.10 13.48
CA ILE A 129 4.05 8.78 14.61
C ILE A 129 3.48 9.38 15.89
N ASN A 130 3.29 10.70 15.92
CA ASN A 130 2.81 11.41 17.11
C ASN A 130 1.45 10.89 17.59
N THR A 131 0.53 10.64 16.66
CA THR A 131 -0.79 10.11 17.01
C THR A 131 -0.70 8.68 17.53
N THR A 132 0.09 7.82 16.89
CA THR A 132 0.25 6.43 17.32
C THR A 132 0.89 6.36 18.70
N GLU A 133 1.94 7.13 18.96
CA GLU A 133 2.60 7.17 20.26
C GLU A 133 1.64 7.61 21.37
N ARG A 134 0.84 8.66 21.13
CA ARG A 134 -0.17 9.13 22.10
C ARG A 134 -1.26 8.10 22.36
N LEU A 135 -1.74 7.40 21.34
CA LEU A 135 -2.78 6.39 21.50
C LEU A 135 -2.25 5.12 22.15
N THR A 136 -0.96 4.79 21.94
CA THR A 136 -0.31 3.63 22.57
C THR A 136 -0.24 3.79 24.10
N GLN A 137 -0.26 5.02 24.62
CA GLN A 137 -0.36 5.28 26.07
C GLN A 137 -1.71 4.88 26.70
N LEU A 138 -2.70 4.51 25.88
CA LEU A 138 -4.04 4.06 26.29
C LEU A 138 -4.22 2.52 26.20
N LEU A 139 -3.13 1.80 25.92
CA LEU A 139 -3.06 0.34 25.96
C LEU A 139 -2.78 -0.13 27.39
#